data_AF-A0A8T1S9I9-F1
#
_entry.id   AF-A0A8T1S9I9-F1
#
_cell.length_a   1.000
_cell.length_b   1.000
_cell.length_c   1.000
_cell.angle_alpha   90.00
_cell.angle_beta   90.00
_cell.angle_gamma   90.00
#
_symmetry.space_group_name_H-M   'P 1'
#
loop_
_entity.id
_entity.type
_entity.pdbx_description
1 polymer ?
#
loop_
_entity_poly.entity_id
_entity_poly.type
_entity_poly.pdbx_seq_one_letter_code
_entity_poly.pdbx_strand_id
1 'polypeptide(L)'
;TAKVFVHEWAHLRWGVFDEYNNDAPFYVSVNSGEASVEATRCSASVTGKYIVQSCMGNSCTTRECKYGAQTKLYEAGCKFIPDKTQNAPASIMYMQSLPSVIEFCDQSTHNEKATNMQNKMCNYHSTWEVIMNSPDFSNTSPINSTNPPNETSFSLLQTKDRVV
;
A
#
# COMPACT_ATOMS: atom_id res chain seq x y z
N THR A 1 2.32 12.93 7.49
CA THR A 1 3.53 13.70 7.11
C THR A 1 4.79 12.84 7.07
N ALA A 2 5.19 12.12 8.12
CA ALA A 2 6.39 11.26 8.06
C ALA A 2 6.27 10.03 7.13
N LYS A 3 5.14 9.30 7.20
CA LYS A 3 4.93 8.08 6.38
C LYS A 3 4.99 8.33 4.87
N VAL A 4 4.46 9.47 4.43
CA VAL A 4 4.52 9.89 3.01
C VAL A 4 5.94 10.16 2.59
N PHE A 5 6.75 10.81 3.42
CA PHE A 5 8.16 11.01 3.11
C PHE A 5 8.90 9.67 2.95
N VAL A 6 8.67 8.72 3.87
CA VAL A 6 9.29 7.38 3.78
C VAL A 6 8.84 6.63 2.51
N HIS A 7 7.57 6.76 2.13
CA HIS A 7 7.01 6.19 0.90
C HIS A 7 7.71 6.72 -0.36
N GLU A 8 7.78 8.05 -0.51
CA GLU A 8 8.44 8.67 -1.68
C GLU A 8 9.95 8.40 -1.69
N TRP A 9 10.58 8.40 -0.52
CA TRP A 9 11.99 8.05 -0.40
C TRP A 9 12.26 6.61 -0.84
N ALA A 10 11.36 5.68 -0.51
CA ALA A 10 11.51 4.29 -0.89
C ALA A 10 11.46 4.10 -2.41
N HIS A 11 10.51 4.77 -3.08
CA HIS A 11 10.49 4.84 -4.55
C HIS A 11 11.82 5.33 -5.11
N LEU A 12 12.34 6.46 -4.58
CA LEU A 12 13.58 7.07 -5.07
C LEU A 12 14.82 6.21 -4.83
N ARG A 13 14.98 5.68 -3.61
CA ARG A 13 16.22 5.04 -3.15
C ARG A 13 16.35 3.61 -3.66
N TRP A 14 15.25 2.86 -3.67
CA TRP A 14 15.26 1.42 -3.95
C TRP A 14 14.46 1.02 -5.18
N GLY A 15 13.74 1.97 -5.81
CA GLY A 15 12.96 1.67 -7.02
C GLY A 15 11.79 0.71 -6.77
N VAL A 16 11.30 0.63 -5.53
CA VAL A 16 10.09 -0.13 -5.18
C VAL A 16 8.84 0.57 -5.72
N PHE A 17 7.74 -0.16 -5.81
CA PHE A 17 6.48 0.31 -6.37
C PHE A 17 5.36 0.29 -5.34
N ASP A 18 4.24 0.93 -5.69
CA ASP A 18 3.03 0.89 -4.87
C ASP A 18 2.49 -0.53 -4.72
N GLU A 19 2.04 -0.84 -3.50
CA GLU A 19 1.34 -2.08 -3.15
C GLU A 19 -0.19 -1.92 -3.16
N TYR A 20 -0.67 -0.75 -3.60
CA TYR A 20 -2.04 -0.51 -4.08
C TYR A 20 -2.07 -0.43 -5.62
N ASN A 21 -3.26 -0.45 -6.22
CA ASN A 21 -3.42 -0.23 -7.67
C ASN A 21 -4.77 0.43 -7.97
N ASN A 22 -4.75 1.58 -8.63
CA ASN A 22 -5.97 2.31 -9.00
C ASN A 22 -6.63 1.75 -10.28
N ASP A 23 -5.85 1.15 -11.17
CA ASP A 23 -6.34 0.58 -12.44
C ASP A 23 -6.86 -0.85 -12.26
N ALA A 24 -6.26 -1.60 -11.33
CA ALA A 24 -6.72 -2.92 -10.92
C ALA A 24 -6.94 -2.98 -9.39
N PRO A 25 -7.96 -2.26 -8.87
CA PRO A 25 -8.22 -2.17 -7.43
C PRO A 25 -8.81 -3.44 -6.84
N PHE A 26 -9.27 -4.37 -7.68
CA PHE A 26 -9.85 -5.64 -7.27
C PHE A 26 -9.33 -6.77 -8.15
N TYR A 27 -9.22 -7.96 -7.56
CA TYR A 27 -8.89 -9.19 -8.26
C TYR A 27 -9.71 -10.35 -7.70
N VAL A 28 -9.82 -11.44 -8.46
CA VAL A 28 -10.45 -12.67 -7.99
C VAL A 28 -9.40 -13.49 -7.26
N SER A 29 -9.63 -13.77 -5.98
CA SER A 29 -8.83 -14.69 -5.20
C SER A 29 -9.58 -16.00 -5.03
N VAL A 30 -8.89 -17.12 -5.19
CA VAL A 30 -9.41 -18.44 -4.78
C VAL A 30 -8.71 -18.79 -3.48
N ASN A 31 -9.47 -18.75 -2.39
CA ASN A 31 -9.01 -19.13 -1.06
C ASN A 31 -9.86 -20.33 -0.61
N SER A 32 -9.22 -21.42 -0.17
CA SER A 32 -9.90 -22.63 0.33
C SER A 32 -10.96 -23.25 -0.60
N GLY A 33 -10.85 -23.02 -1.92
CA GLY A 33 -11.75 -23.58 -2.93
C GLY A 33 -12.92 -22.67 -3.35
N GLU A 34 -13.12 -21.54 -2.66
CA GLU A 34 -14.15 -20.56 -3.02
C GLU A 34 -13.51 -19.32 -3.66
N ALA A 35 -14.11 -18.85 -4.76
CA ALA A 35 -13.69 -17.63 -5.43
C ALA A 35 -14.35 -16.41 -4.77
N SER A 36 -13.55 -15.49 -4.27
CA SER A 36 -13.98 -14.19 -3.73
C SER A 36 -13.31 -13.04 -4.48
N VAL A 37 -13.96 -11.88 -4.47
CA VAL A 37 -13.34 -10.64 -4.95
C VAL A 37 -12.58 -10.02 -3.78
N GLU A 38 -11.30 -9.75 -3.99
CA GLU A 38 -10.41 -9.14 -3.01
C GLU A 38 -9.94 -7.77 -3.50
N ALA A 39 -9.75 -6.84 -2.56
CA ALA A 39 -9.08 -5.58 -2.83
C ALA A 39 -7.58 -5.79 -3.06
N THR A 40 -7.01 -5.07 -4.02
CA THR A 40 -5.56 -5.00 -4.21
C THR A 40 -4.93 -4.21 -3.08
N ARG A 41 -4.18 -4.91 -2.24
CA ARG A 41 -3.60 -4.38 -1.01
C ARG A 41 -2.39 -5.21 -0.60
N CYS A 42 -1.47 -4.58 0.13
CA CYS A 42 -0.28 -5.29 0.59
C CYS A 42 -0.62 -6.50 1.48
N SER A 43 -1.55 -6.37 2.44
CA SER A 43 -1.95 -7.49 3.29
C SER A 43 -3.44 -7.77 3.18
N ALA A 44 -3.79 -9.04 2.96
CA ALA A 44 -5.18 -9.50 2.95
C ALA A 44 -5.87 -9.38 4.32
N SER A 45 -5.10 -9.16 5.39
CA SER A 45 -5.61 -8.98 6.75
C SER A 45 -6.26 -7.61 6.99
N VAL A 46 -5.99 -6.61 6.14
CA VAL A 46 -6.60 -5.28 6.26
C VAL A 46 -8.12 -5.43 6.15
N THR A 47 -8.90 -4.85 7.04
CA THR A 47 -10.37 -4.92 6.93
C THR A 47 -10.93 -3.62 6.34
N GLY A 48 -12.13 -3.70 5.77
CA GLY A 48 -12.79 -2.55 5.16
C GLY A 48 -14.07 -2.91 4.42
N LYS A 49 -14.61 -1.94 3.69
CA LYS A 49 -15.88 -2.05 2.97
C LYS A 49 -15.72 -1.78 1.48
N TYR A 50 -16.43 -2.55 0.67
CA TYR A 50 -16.56 -2.33 -0.76
C TYR A 50 -17.78 -1.44 -1.02
N ILE A 51 -17.53 -0.16 -1.34
CA ILE A 51 -18.61 0.83 -1.54
C ILE A 51 -18.48 1.58 -2.86
N VAL A 52 -19.62 2.00 -3.39
CA VAL A 52 -19.73 3.07 -4.39
C VAL A 52 -20.14 4.34 -3.66
N GLN A 53 -19.39 5.42 -3.87
CA GLN A 53 -19.71 6.75 -3.34
C GLN A 53 -20.19 7.65 -4.47
N SER A 54 -21.34 8.30 -4.27
CA SER A 54 -21.88 9.30 -5.20
C SER A 54 -22.07 10.62 -4.45
N CYS A 55 -21.49 11.70 -4.97
CA CYS A 55 -21.57 13.03 -4.39
C CYS A 55 -22.31 13.97 -5.33
N MET A 56 -23.33 14.65 -4.81
CA MET A 56 -24.05 15.73 -5.48
C MET A 56 -23.90 17.02 -4.66
N GLY A 57 -23.08 17.94 -5.16
CA GLY A 57 -22.65 19.12 -4.40
C GLY A 57 -21.89 18.70 -3.14
N ASN A 58 -22.33 19.18 -1.98
CA ASN A 58 -21.71 18.85 -0.68
C ASN A 58 -22.27 17.59 -0.01
N SER A 59 -23.25 16.92 -0.63
CA SER A 59 -23.85 15.70 -0.08
C SER A 59 -23.29 14.46 -0.76
N CYS A 60 -22.78 13.51 0.03
CA CYS A 60 -22.28 12.23 -0.47
C CYS A 60 -23.09 11.09 0.15
N THR A 61 -23.50 10.14 -0.68
CA THR A 61 -24.14 8.90 -0.25
C THR A 61 -23.27 7.70 -0.63
N THR A 62 -23.35 6.64 0.17
CA THR A 62 -22.58 5.40 -0.03
C THR A 62 -23.52 4.22 -0.10
N ARG A 63 -23.22 3.27 -0.98
CA ARG A 63 -23.89 1.97 -1.06
C ARG A 63 -22.89 0.85 -1.25
N GLU A 64 -23.26 -0.36 -0.91
CA GLU A 64 -22.42 -1.54 -1.16
C GLU A 64 -22.21 -1.76 -2.67
N CYS A 65 -21.05 -2.30 -3.00
CA CYS A 65 -20.73 -2.68 -4.36
C CYS A 65 -21.52 -3.90 -4.80
N LYS A 66 -22.01 -3.85 -6.03
CA LYS A 66 -22.67 -4.98 -6.70
C LYS A 66 -21.64 -5.83 -7.41
N TYR A 67 -21.79 -7.14 -7.27
CA TYR A 67 -20.99 -8.12 -8.01
C TYR A 67 -21.47 -8.20 -9.47
N GLY A 68 -20.53 -8.04 -10.40
CA GLY A 68 -20.77 -8.21 -11.84
C GLY A 68 -20.60 -9.67 -12.25
N ALA A 69 -21.69 -10.38 -12.53
CA ALA A 69 -21.65 -11.79 -12.91
C ALA A 69 -20.84 -12.08 -14.19
N GLN A 70 -20.74 -11.09 -15.09
CA GLN A 70 -19.98 -11.16 -16.34
C GLN A 70 -18.50 -10.90 -16.14
N THR A 71 -18.14 -9.84 -15.39
CA THR A 71 -16.73 -9.46 -15.13
C THR A 71 -16.08 -10.29 -14.03
N LYS A 72 -16.88 -10.98 -13.22
CA LYS A 72 -16.47 -11.67 -11.99
C LYS A 72 -15.82 -10.74 -10.95
N LEU A 73 -16.04 -9.43 -11.08
CA LEU A 73 -15.51 -8.38 -10.20
C LEU A 73 -16.65 -7.46 -9.76
N TYR A 74 -16.35 -6.52 -8.86
CA TYR A 74 -17.30 -5.46 -8.51
C TYR A 74 -17.55 -4.50 -9.68
N GLU A 75 -18.72 -3.85 -9.65
CA GLU A 75 -19.11 -2.84 -10.63
C GLU A 75 -18.13 -1.65 -10.71
N ALA A 76 -18.16 -0.95 -11.85
CA ALA A 76 -17.37 0.26 -12.05
C ALA A 76 -17.70 1.34 -11.00
N GLY A 77 -16.67 2.03 -10.51
CA GLY A 77 -16.79 3.02 -9.45
C GLY A 77 -16.83 2.46 -8.03
N CYS A 78 -16.80 1.12 -7.87
CA CYS A 78 -16.57 0.49 -6.58
C CYS A 78 -15.18 0.84 -6.04
N LYS A 79 -15.07 1.06 -4.73
CA LYS A 79 -13.82 1.30 -4.00
C LYS A 79 -13.78 0.44 -2.75
N PHE A 80 -12.59 -0.06 -2.41
CA PHE A 80 -12.33 -0.60 -1.08
C PHE A 80 -11.93 0.55 -0.15
N ILE A 81 -12.68 0.72 0.94
CA ILE A 81 -12.39 1.71 1.97
C ILE A 81 -11.98 0.96 3.24
N PRO A 82 -10.69 0.99 3.62
CA PRO A 82 -10.22 0.34 4.83
C PRO A 82 -10.89 0.90 6.09
N ASP A 83 -11.13 0.05 7.08
CA ASP A 83 -11.56 0.50 8.40
C ASP A 83 -10.47 1.36 9.04
N LYS A 84 -10.81 2.57 9.50
CA LYS A 84 -9.80 3.50 10.03
C LYS A 84 -9.11 2.96 11.29
N THR A 85 -9.83 2.22 12.12
CA THR A 85 -9.32 1.64 13.36
C THR A 85 -9.15 0.14 13.17
N GLN A 86 -7.92 -0.29 12.95
CA GLN A 86 -7.53 -1.69 12.82
C GLN A 86 -6.04 -1.84 13.15
N ASN A 87 -5.59 -3.06 13.42
CA ASN A 87 -4.18 -3.39 13.70
C ASN A 87 -3.59 -4.36 12.67
N ALA A 88 -4.27 -4.52 11.54
CA ALA A 88 -3.78 -5.37 10.47
C ALA A 88 -2.39 -4.89 9.99
N PRO A 89 -1.41 -5.79 9.84
CA PRO A 89 -0.14 -5.44 9.23
C PRO A 89 -0.38 -4.94 7.82
N ALA A 90 0.30 -3.87 7.44
CA ALA A 90 0.19 -3.28 6.13
C ALA A 90 1.41 -2.39 5.88
N SER A 91 1.63 -2.07 4.62
CA SER A 91 2.85 -1.40 4.18
C SER A 91 2.69 0.11 4.07
N ILE A 92 3.79 0.82 4.34
CA ILE A 92 4.00 2.21 3.93
C ILE A 92 3.82 2.37 2.41
N MET A 93 4.06 1.33 1.60
CA MET A 93 3.80 1.36 0.15
C MET A 93 2.34 1.08 -0.23
N TYR A 94 1.46 0.85 0.74
CA TYR A 94 0.04 0.61 0.51
C TYR A 94 -0.85 1.79 0.92
N MET A 95 -0.85 2.20 2.19
CA MET A 95 -1.85 3.17 2.69
C MET A 95 -1.33 3.96 3.90
N GLN A 96 -0.60 5.04 3.64
CA GLN A 96 0.06 5.85 4.69
C GLN A 96 -0.93 6.57 5.60
N SER A 97 -2.21 6.66 5.20
CA SER A 97 -3.28 7.27 5.98
C SER A 97 -3.77 6.40 7.15
N LEU A 98 -3.51 5.09 7.12
CA LEU A 98 -3.90 4.19 8.20
C LEU A 98 -2.96 4.37 9.41
N PRO A 99 -3.50 4.57 10.63
CA PRO A 99 -2.68 4.72 11.83
C PRO A 99 -1.75 3.53 12.08
N SER A 100 -2.23 2.29 11.86
CA SER A 100 -1.48 1.04 12.08
C SER A 100 -0.30 0.82 11.14
N VAL A 101 -0.27 1.49 9.98
CA VAL A 101 0.83 1.35 9.01
C VAL A 101 2.06 2.06 9.52
N ILE A 102 3.03 1.31 10.03
CA ILE A 102 4.28 1.88 10.57
C ILE A 102 5.54 1.28 9.93
N GLU A 103 5.37 0.29 9.06
CA GLU A 103 6.46 -0.50 8.48
C GLU A 103 6.17 -0.84 7.01
N PHE A 104 7.15 -1.41 6.32
CA PHE A 104 6.93 -2.04 5.02
C PHE A 104 6.45 -3.47 5.22
N CYS A 105 5.60 -3.98 4.32
CA CYS A 105 5.32 -5.41 4.33
C CYS A 105 6.58 -6.20 4.01
N ASP A 106 6.68 -7.34 4.67
CA ASP A 106 7.69 -8.37 4.48
C ASP A 106 7.09 -9.63 3.88
N GLN A 107 7.91 -10.68 3.71
CA GLN A 107 7.48 -11.96 3.17
C GLN A 107 6.30 -12.59 3.95
N SER A 108 6.15 -12.30 5.24
CA SER A 108 5.10 -12.89 6.08
C SER A 108 3.77 -12.14 6.01
N THR A 109 3.81 -10.86 5.66
CA THR A 109 2.65 -9.95 5.67
C THR A 109 2.16 -9.56 4.28
N HIS A 110 3.03 -9.74 3.26
CA HIS A 110 2.78 -9.40 1.86
C HIS A 110 1.84 -10.38 1.16
N ASN A 111 1.02 -9.83 0.27
CA ASN A 111 0.01 -10.53 -0.50
C ASN A 111 0.47 -10.63 -1.95
N GLU A 112 1.15 -11.72 -2.25
CA GLU A 112 1.67 -12.01 -3.59
C GLU A 112 0.56 -12.19 -4.64
N LYS A 113 -0.68 -12.49 -4.21
CA LYS A 113 -1.84 -12.62 -5.12
C LYS A 113 -2.39 -11.27 -5.60
N ALA A 114 -2.05 -10.17 -4.93
CA ALA A 114 -2.57 -8.85 -5.25
C ALA A 114 -2.07 -8.36 -6.61
N THR A 115 -2.94 -7.73 -7.40
CA THR A 115 -2.57 -7.18 -8.71
C THR A 115 -1.96 -5.78 -8.60
N ASN A 116 -0.91 -5.62 -7.77
CA ASN A 116 -0.18 -4.36 -7.61
C ASN A 116 1.10 -4.32 -8.47
N MET A 117 1.69 -3.13 -8.60
CA MET A 117 2.87 -2.94 -9.44
C MET A 117 4.13 -3.54 -8.82
N GLN A 118 4.22 -3.53 -7.48
CA GLN A 118 5.31 -4.18 -6.76
C GLN A 118 5.42 -5.66 -7.13
N ASN A 119 4.32 -6.41 -7.10
CA ASN A 119 4.28 -7.81 -7.51
C ASN A 119 4.70 -8.00 -8.97
N LYS A 120 4.18 -7.14 -9.85
CA LYS A 120 4.43 -7.22 -11.29
C LYS A 120 5.89 -6.94 -11.67
N MET A 121 6.53 -5.98 -11.01
CA MET A 121 7.86 -5.49 -11.39
C MET A 121 8.99 -6.12 -10.56
N CYS A 122 8.69 -6.61 -9.36
CA CYS A 122 9.68 -7.14 -8.42
C CYS A 122 9.54 -8.64 -8.18
N ASN A 123 9.05 -9.40 -9.16
CA ASN A 123 8.89 -10.86 -9.07
C ASN A 123 8.14 -11.32 -7.80
N TYR A 124 7.07 -10.62 -7.46
CA TYR A 124 6.23 -10.91 -6.28
C TYR A 124 6.89 -10.70 -4.92
N HIS A 125 8.14 -10.24 -4.86
CA HIS A 125 8.79 -9.90 -3.59
C HIS A 125 8.13 -8.68 -2.94
N SER A 126 8.00 -8.76 -1.61
CA SER A 126 7.55 -7.64 -0.79
C SER A 126 8.49 -6.45 -0.89
N THR A 127 7.98 -5.25 -0.58
CA THR A 127 8.80 -4.05 -0.51
C THR A 127 10.02 -4.26 0.40
N TRP A 128 9.83 -4.88 1.58
CA TRP A 128 10.91 -5.08 2.53
C TRP A 128 11.99 -6.03 2.00
N GLU A 129 11.63 -7.10 1.31
CA GLU A 129 12.61 -8.00 0.67
C GLU A 129 13.46 -7.27 -0.38
N VAL A 130 12.84 -6.42 -1.21
CA VAL A 130 13.59 -5.63 -2.20
C VAL A 130 14.58 -4.69 -1.52
N ILE A 131 14.15 -4.00 -0.46
CA ILE A 131 15.01 -3.09 0.30
C ILE A 131 16.16 -3.86 0.95
N MET A 132 15.87 -4.95 1.66
CA MET A 132 16.89 -5.73 2.40
C MET A 132 17.92 -6.40 1.48
N ASN A 133 17.55 -6.74 0.25
CA ASN A 133 18.47 -7.28 -0.74
C ASN A 133 19.24 -6.20 -1.52
N SER A 134 18.95 -4.91 -1.30
CA SER A 134 19.69 -3.82 -1.96
C SER A 134 21.14 -3.71 -1.44
N PRO A 135 22.05 -3.05 -2.17
CA PRO A 135 23.43 -2.83 -1.72
C PRO A 135 23.55 -2.06 -0.40
N ASP A 136 22.52 -1.30 -0.01
CA ASP A 136 22.48 -0.55 1.23
C ASP A 136 22.46 -1.47 2.47
N PHE A 137 21.87 -2.66 2.33
CA PHE A 137 21.63 -3.58 3.45
C PHE A 137 22.33 -4.92 3.29
N SER A 138 22.42 -5.46 2.07
CA SER A 138 22.98 -6.80 1.81
C SER A 138 24.44 -6.97 2.23
N ASN A 139 25.21 -5.87 2.31
CA ASN A 139 26.61 -5.87 2.73
C ASN A 139 26.83 -5.26 4.13
N THR A 140 25.75 -5.03 4.88
CA THR A 140 25.82 -4.39 6.20
C THR A 140 25.28 -5.31 7.28
N SER A 141 25.91 -5.27 8.46
CA SER A 141 25.38 -5.97 9.62
C SER A 141 24.27 -5.13 10.27
N PRO A 142 23.13 -5.74 10.64
CA PRO A 142 22.09 -5.06 11.39
C PRO A 142 22.67 -4.44 12.68
N ILE A 143 22.31 -3.20 12.97
CA ILE A 143 22.64 -2.57 14.25
C ILE A 143 21.72 -3.18 15.31
N ASN A 144 22.27 -3.94 16.25
CA ASN A 144 21.54 -4.48 17.40
C ASN A 144 21.32 -3.39 18.48
N SER A 145 20.66 -2.30 18.11
CA SER A 145 20.29 -1.20 19.02
C SER A 145 18.86 -0.79 18.76
N THR A 146 18.09 -0.59 19.83
CA THR A 146 16.75 0.00 19.77
C THR A 146 16.79 1.51 19.54
N ASN A 147 17.95 2.14 19.76
CA ASN A 147 18.16 3.56 19.51
C ASN A 147 18.88 3.76 18.17
N PRO A 148 18.44 4.73 17.35
CA PRO A 148 19.18 5.11 16.15
C PRO A 148 20.60 5.54 16.53
N PRO A 149 21.62 5.16 15.74
CA PRO A 149 23.02 5.40 16.10
C PRO A 149 23.37 6.89 16.17
N ASN A 150 22.63 7.75 15.46
CA ASN A 150 22.79 9.20 15.45
C ASN A 150 21.41 9.88 15.43
N GLU A 151 21.33 11.10 15.97
CA GLU A 151 20.17 11.96 15.74
C GLU A 151 20.12 12.40 14.27
N THR A 152 19.00 12.14 13.60
CA THR A 152 18.80 12.54 12.21
C THR A 152 18.35 14.01 12.16
N SER A 153 19.13 14.85 11.47
CA SER A 153 18.71 16.21 11.12
C SER A 153 18.31 16.27 9.64
N PHE A 154 17.24 16.99 9.33
CA PHE A 154 16.78 17.21 7.95
C PHE A 154 16.64 18.71 7.68
N SER A 155 16.99 19.12 6.46
CA SER A 155 16.79 20.48 5.96
C SER A 155 15.83 20.43 4.79
N LEU A 156 14.70 21.13 4.89
CA LEU A 156 13.74 21.23 3.79
C LEU A 156 14.24 22.27 2.78
N LEU A 157 14.58 21.81 1.58
CA LEU A 157 14.92 22.69 0.46
C LEU A 157 13.67 22.92 -0.39
N GLN A 158 13.17 24.15 -0.40
CA GLN A 158 12.01 24.56 -1.20
C GLN A 158 12.45 25.56 -2.27
N THR A 159 12.03 25.34 -3.51
CA THR A 159 12.24 26.32 -4.59
C THR A 159 11.44 27.56 -4.23
N LYS A 160 12.05 28.76 -4.26
CA LYS A 160 11.29 30.01 -4.20
C LYS A 160 10.55 30.21 -5.51
N ASP A 161 9.36 30.80 -5.45
CA ASP A 161 8.64 31.21 -6.65
C ASP A 161 9.57 32.02 -7.55
N ARG A 162 9.61 31.66 -8.84
CA ARG A 162 10.31 32.48 -9.83
C ARG A 162 9.59 33.82 -9.89
N VAL A 163 10.27 34.88 -9.46
CA VAL A 163 9.85 36.24 -9.80
C VAL A 163 9.97 36.35 -11.31
N VAL A 164 8.83 36.49 -12.00
CA VAL A 164 8.74 36.80 -13.44
C VAL A 164 8.68 38.30 -13.59
#